data_AF-A0A8W8HTT1-F1
#
_entry.id   AF-A0A8W8HTT1-F1
#
_cell.length_a   1.000
_cell.length_b   1.000
_cell.length_c   1.000
_cell.angle_alpha   90.00
_cell.angle_beta   90.00
_cell.angle_gamma   90.00
#
_symmetry.space_group_name_H-M   'P 1'
#
loop_
_entity.id
_entity.type
_entity.pdbx_description
1 polymer ?
#
loop_
_entity_poly.entity_id
_entity_poly.type
_entity_poly.pdbx_seq_one_letter_code
_entity_poly.pdbx_strand_id
1 'polypeptide(L)'
;MNLVLQKYRILGKKGEGTFSEVLKCQHLKEGSYWACKKMKQTYDSLEQVNNLREIQAMRRLSPHANILELQEVIFDKKSGTLVLICELMDMNIYELIRGKRHYLPERKVKHYMYQLLKSVEHMHRNVHTRSATSRAYVCVFFCFTLYLKFLADKRHYLPEKTVKKYMLQLCKSVDHCHRNGIFHRDVKPENILIREDVLKLADFGSCRSVYSKQPYTEYISTRWYRAPECLLTDGYYTYKMDIWSVGCVFFEILSLHPLFPGSNEVDQIAKIHDIMGTPDSSVLDKLKKSRGMNFNFPQKKGTGIERLLPHCTQEAIELIYQMCTYDPDERITAKQAIRHPYFKDLRATKQSKQR
;
A
#
# COMPACT_ATOMS: atom_id res chain seq x y z
N MET A 1 30.62 2.07 7.96
CA MET A 1 30.05 3.14 8.83
C MET A 1 31.04 4.29 9.04
N ASN A 2 32.35 4.02 9.08
CA ASN A 2 33.36 5.06 9.33
C ASN A 2 33.28 6.26 8.37
N LEU A 3 33.08 6.02 7.06
CA LEU A 3 32.91 7.11 6.08
C LEU A 3 31.64 7.94 6.31
N VAL A 4 30.56 7.33 6.79
CA VAL A 4 29.33 8.06 7.13
C VAL A 4 29.56 8.96 8.32
N LEU A 5 30.25 8.46 9.36
CA LEU A 5 30.52 9.20 10.59
C LEU A 5 31.47 10.41 10.40
N GLN A 6 32.24 10.44 9.30
CA GLN A 6 33.05 11.60 8.93
C GLN A 6 32.21 12.81 8.46
N LYS A 7 31.01 12.58 7.92
CA LYS A 7 30.13 13.63 7.38
C LYS A 7 28.83 13.80 8.14
N TYR A 8 28.37 12.75 8.82
CA TYR A 8 27.06 12.69 9.45
C TYR A 8 27.12 12.19 10.89
N ARG A 9 26.41 12.87 11.78
CA ARG A 9 26.12 12.39 13.14
C ARG A 9 24.85 11.56 13.12
N ILE A 10 24.93 10.29 13.54
CA ILE A 10 23.75 9.42 13.69
C ILE A 10 22.98 9.81 14.96
N LEU A 11 21.66 9.94 14.86
CA LEU A 11 20.79 10.42 15.94
C LEU A 11 19.87 9.34 16.50
N GLY A 12 19.47 8.36 15.68
CA GLY A 12 18.61 7.28 16.14
C GLY A 12 18.01 6.48 14.99
N LYS A 13 17.46 5.32 15.33
CA LYS A 13 16.80 4.44 14.38
C LYS A 13 15.41 4.95 14.01
N LYS A 14 15.11 4.93 12.71
CA LYS A 14 13.81 5.30 12.15
C LYS A 14 13.02 4.11 11.66
N GLY A 15 13.70 3.11 11.10
CA GLY A 15 13.03 1.91 10.62
C GLY A 15 14.02 0.79 10.34
N GLU A 16 13.49 -0.42 10.19
CA GLU A 16 14.24 -1.59 9.77
C GLU A 16 13.40 -2.41 8.79
N GLY A 17 14.03 -2.80 7.69
CA GLY A 17 13.46 -3.72 6.71
C GLY A 17 14.29 -4.97 6.56
N THR A 18 13.84 -5.86 5.68
CA THR A 18 14.53 -7.11 5.34
C THR A 18 15.96 -6.86 4.83
N PHE A 19 16.12 -5.83 4.00
CA PHE A 19 17.39 -5.58 3.28
C PHE A 19 18.18 -4.38 3.79
N SER A 20 17.60 -3.56 4.67
CA SER A 20 18.23 -2.32 5.12
C SER A 20 17.78 -1.88 6.51
N GLU A 21 18.55 -1.00 7.11
CA GLU A 21 18.20 -0.25 8.31
C GLU A 21 18.21 1.24 7.97
N VAL A 22 17.22 1.98 8.46
CA VAL A 22 17.11 3.43 8.25
C VAL A 22 17.35 4.15 9.55
N LEU A 23 18.35 5.03 9.56
CA LEU A 23 18.77 5.85 10.69
C LEU A 23 18.50 7.33 10.37
N LYS A 24 18.05 8.12 11.34
CA LYS A 24 18.10 9.58 11.24
C LYS A 24 19.54 10.02 11.48
N CYS A 25 20.04 10.90 10.62
CA CYS A 25 21.35 11.52 10.79
C CYS A 25 21.28 13.03 10.56
N GLN A 26 22.34 13.73 10.96
CA GLN A 26 22.53 15.16 10.74
C GLN A 26 23.86 15.41 10.07
N HIS A 27 23.87 16.17 8.98
CA HIS A 27 25.08 16.55 8.29
C HIS A 27 25.90 17.52 9.16
N LEU A 28 27.19 17.25 9.35
CA LEU A 28 28.02 17.93 10.35
C LEU A 28 28.30 19.40 10.01
N LYS A 29 28.41 19.75 8.73
CA LYS A 29 28.70 21.13 8.29
C LYS A 29 27.45 22.00 8.21
N GLU A 30 26.46 21.53 7.45
CA GLU A 30 25.20 22.24 7.19
C GLU A 30 24.18 22.17 8.34
N GLY A 31 24.28 21.20 9.24
CA GLY A 31 23.30 20.98 10.30
C GLY A 31 21.95 20.40 9.81
N SER A 32 21.81 20.14 8.49
CA SER A 32 20.62 19.56 7.86
C SER A 32 20.39 18.10 8.27
N TYR A 33 19.12 17.67 8.36
CA TYR A 33 18.74 16.31 8.78
C TYR A 33 18.37 15.42 7.59
N TRP A 34 18.84 14.18 7.63
CA TRP A 34 18.72 13.21 6.54
C TRP A 34 18.34 11.81 7.06
N ALA A 35 17.84 10.98 6.15
CA ALA A 35 17.68 9.55 6.35
C ALA A 35 18.90 8.81 5.79
N CYS A 36 19.55 8.01 6.62
CA CYS A 36 20.67 7.16 6.30
C CYS A 36 20.15 5.72 6.17
N LYS A 37 19.92 5.26 4.94
CA LYS A 37 19.53 3.88 4.64
C LYS A 37 20.79 3.04 4.45
N LYS A 38 21.14 2.26 5.47
CA LYS A 38 22.27 1.33 5.46
C LYS A 38 21.80 -0.02 4.93
N MET A 39 22.45 -0.51 3.87
CA MET A 39 22.16 -1.83 3.32
C MET A 39 22.77 -2.91 4.22
N LYS A 40 22.02 -4.01 4.44
CA LYS A 40 22.48 -5.16 5.25
C LYS A 40 23.48 -6.03 4.48
N GLN A 41 23.33 -6.10 3.15
CA GLN A 41 24.26 -6.80 2.26
C GLN A 41 25.54 -5.98 2.03
N THR A 42 26.65 -6.67 1.82
CA THR A 42 27.94 -6.11 1.41
C THR A 42 28.13 -6.19 -0.11
N TYR A 43 28.91 -5.26 -0.64
CA TYR A 43 29.22 -5.15 -2.07
C TYR A 43 30.73 -5.11 -2.29
N ASP A 44 31.17 -5.66 -3.42
CA ASP A 44 32.59 -5.86 -3.74
C ASP A 44 33.20 -4.63 -4.41
N SER A 45 32.40 -3.87 -5.17
CA SER A 45 32.91 -2.74 -5.95
C SER A 45 31.91 -1.59 -6.08
N LEU A 46 32.44 -0.39 -6.34
CA LEU A 46 31.62 0.78 -6.62
C LEU A 46 30.84 0.62 -7.94
N GLU A 47 31.36 -0.15 -8.88
CA GLU A 47 30.68 -0.49 -10.13
C GLU A 47 29.43 -1.35 -9.85
N GLN A 48 29.56 -2.38 -9.01
CA GLN A 48 28.42 -3.20 -8.57
C GLN A 48 27.35 -2.33 -7.90
N VAL A 49 27.76 -1.41 -7.02
CA VAL A 49 26.87 -0.44 -6.37
C VAL A 49 26.16 0.45 -7.39
N ASN A 50 26.89 1.06 -8.33
CA ASN A 50 26.31 1.93 -9.35
C ASN A 50 25.38 1.19 -10.32
N ASN A 51 25.53 -0.13 -10.44
CA ASN A 51 24.66 -1.00 -11.23
C ASN A 51 23.42 -1.47 -10.47
N LEU A 52 23.25 -1.11 -9.20
CA LEU A 52 22.03 -1.41 -8.46
C LEU A 52 20.84 -0.64 -9.06
N ARG A 53 19.77 -1.39 -9.34
CA ARG A 53 18.52 -0.86 -9.91
C ARG A 53 17.96 0.30 -9.10
N GLU A 54 18.00 0.21 -7.78
CA GLU A 54 17.52 1.27 -6.89
C GLU A 54 18.27 2.59 -7.12
N ILE A 55 19.60 2.55 -7.18
CA ILE A 55 20.44 3.75 -7.39
C ILE A 55 20.22 4.31 -8.81
N GLN A 56 20.19 3.45 -9.82
CA GLN A 56 19.95 3.88 -11.21
C GLN A 56 18.57 4.52 -11.37
N ALA A 57 17.53 3.95 -10.77
CA ALA A 57 16.18 4.48 -10.80
C ALA A 57 16.07 5.82 -10.07
N MET A 58 16.61 5.92 -8.85
CA MET A 58 16.56 7.17 -8.08
C MET A 58 17.29 8.32 -8.79
N ARG A 59 18.45 8.04 -9.40
CA ARG A 59 19.18 9.04 -10.22
C ARG A 59 18.40 9.46 -11.46
N ARG A 60 17.78 8.50 -12.17
CA ARG A 60 17.03 8.77 -13.41
C ARG A 60 15.70 9.51 -13.17
N LEU A 61 15.06 9.26 -12.03
CA LEU A 61 13.76 9.85 -11.69
C LEU A 61 13.88 11.19 -10.96
N SER A 62 15.08 11.55 -10.51
CA SER A 62 15.34 12.83 -9.86
C SER A 62 15.63 13.95 -10.88
N PRO A 63 15.16 15.20 -10.65
CA PRO A 63 14.31 15.63 -9.54
C PRO A 63 12.82 15.40 -9.82
N HIS A 64 12.05 15.03 -8.80
CA HIS A 64 10.59 15.04 -8.85
C HIS A 64 9.98 15.23 -7.46
N ALA A 65 8.98 16.11 -7.35
CA ALA A 65 8.38 16.50 -6.07
C ALA A 65 7.78 15.34 -5.26
N ASN A 66 7.41 14.24 -5.93
CA ASN A 66 6.77 13.07 -5.32
C ASN A 66 7.60 11.78 -5.44
N ILE A 67 8.89 11.87 -5.76
CA ILE A 67 9.84 10.74 -5.70
C ILE A 67 10.84 11.06 -4.59
N LEU A 68 11.22 10.04 -3.81
CA LEU A 68 12.21 10.20 -2.75
C LEU A 68 13.58 10.58 -3.35
N GLU A 69 14.15 11.67 -2.87
CA GLU A 69 15.41 12.22 -3.34
C GLU A 69 16.61 11.49 -2.70
N LEU A 70 17.52 11.03 -3.55
CA LEU A 70 18.82 10.48 -3.17
C LEU A 70 19.86 11.61 -3.23
N GLN A 71 20.35 12.02 -2.06
CA GLN A 71 21.35 13.06 -1.95
C GLN A 71 22.76 12.53 -2.23
N GLU A 72 23.11 11.42 -1.59
CA GLU A 72 24.48 10.88 -1.65
C GLU A 72 24.47 9.35 -1.56
N VAL A 73 25.41 8.72 -2.27
CA VAL A 73 25.73 7.29 -2.14
C VAL A 73 27.09 7.18 -1.49
N ILE A 74 27.15 6.54 -0.32
CA ILE A 74 28.39 6.33 0.43
C ILE A 74 28.72 4.84 0.40
N PHE A 75 29.83 4.50 -0.25
CA PHE A 75 30.33 3.14 -0.33
C PHE A 75 31.71 3.03 0.33
N ASP A 76 31.82 2.16 1.34
CA ASP A 76 33.07 1.85 2.02
C ASP A 76 33.71 0.62 1.39
N LYS A 77 34.72 0.85 0.53
CA LYS A 77 35.45 -0.21 -0.19
C LYS A 77 36.09 -1.24 0.73
N LYS A 78 36.47 -0.87 1.97
CA LYS A 78 37.14 -1.79 2.89
C LYS A 78 36.18 -2.79 3.53
N SER A 79 34.97 -2.33 3.87
CA SER A 79 33.96 -3.15 4.54
C SER A 79 32.83 -3.63 3.61
N GLY A 80 32.85 -3.22 2.34
CA GLY A 80 31.76 -3.45 1.39
C GLY A 80 30.43 -2.78 1.78
N THR A 81 30.43 -1.87 2.75
CA THR A 81 29.19 -1.29 3.29
C THR A 81 28.66 -0.20 2.37
N LEU A 82 27.39 -0.32 2.00
CA LEU A 82 26.65 0.68 1.23
C LEU A 82 25.65 1.43 2.11
N VAL A 83 25.66 2.76 1.99
CA VAL A 83 24.70 3.67 2.63
C VAL A 83 24.16 4.66 1.60
N LEU A 84 22.84 4.82 1.59
CA LEU A 84 22.14 5.83 0.80
C LEU A 84 21.68 6.95 1.74
N ILE A 85 22.07 8.18 1.43
CA ILE A 85 21.60 9.38 2.12
C ILE A 85 20.41 9.93 1.32
N CYS A 86 19.23 9.86 1.91
CA CYS A 86 17.98 10.32 1.31
C CYS A 86 17.36 11.42 2.17
N GLU A 87 16.48 12.21 1.58
CA GLU A 87 15.70 13.19 2.34
C GLU A 87 14.95 12.53 3.51
N LEU A 88 14.86 13.25 4.62
CA LEU A 88 14.16 12.76 5.81
C LEU A 88 12.65 13.00 5.69
N MET A 89 11.89 11.91 5.84
CA MET A 89 10.43 11.89 5.90
C MET A 89 9.95 11.56 7.33
N ASP A 90 8.71 11.91 7.68
CA ASP A 90 8.20 11.75 9.04
C ASP A 90 7.83 10.29 9.33
N MET A 91 7.09 9.68 8.40
CA MET A 91 6.55 8.32 8.50
C MET A 91 6.16 7.78 7.11
N ASN A 92 5.74 6.52 7.03
CA ASN A 92 5.09 5.94 5.85
C ASN A 92 3.55 5.89 5.99
N ILE A 93 2.83 5.63 4.88
CA ILE A 93 1.36 5.55 4.89
C ILE A 93 0.86 4.41 5.78
N TYR A 94 1.60 3.29 5.87
CA TYR A 94 1.23 2.17 6.73
C TYR A 94 1.15 2.59 8.21
N GLU A 95 2.16 3.31 8.69
CA GLU A 95 2.22 3.87 10.05
C GLU A 95 1.07 4.87 10.29
N LEU A 96 0.80 5.75 9.32
CA LEU A 96 -0.29 6.72 9.39
C LEU A 96 -1.66 6.05 9.61
N ILE A 97 -1.96 4.98 8.86
CA ILE A 97 -3.26 4.30 8.95
C ILE A 97 -3.33 3.34 10.14
N ARG A 98 -2.23 2.69 10.53
CA ARG A 98 -2.14 1.85 11.75
C ARG A 98 -2.42 2.65 13.00
N GLY A 99 -1.84 3.86 13.10
CA GLY A 99 -2.01 4.74 14.27
C GLY A 99 -3.44 5.19 14.53
N LYS A 100 -4.32 5.07 13.53
CA LYS A 100 -5.75 5.43 13.59
C LYS A 100 -6.66 4.26 13.99
N ARG A 101 -6.11 3.06 14.15
CA ARG A 101 -6.85 1.89 14.67
C ARG A 101 -6.88 1.99 16.20
N HIS A 102 -7.87 2.68 16.75
CA HIS A 102 -8.05 2.75 18.20
C HIS A 102 -8.86 1.55 18.72
N TYR A 103 -8.25 0.79 19.63
CA TYR A 103 -8.96 -0.16 20.47
C TYR A 103 -9.76 0.58 21.54
N LEU A 104 -10.80 -0.07 22.09
CA LEU A 104 -11.48 0.49 23.24
C LEU A 104 -10.54 0.61 24.45
N PRO A 105 -10.69 1.65 25.28
CA PRO A 105 -10.05 1.68 26.59
C PRO A 105 -10.38 0.41 27.38
N GLU A 106 -9.37 -0.22 27.98
CA GLU A 106 -9.51 -1.47 28.73
C GLU A 106 -10.65 -1.41 29.76
N ARG A 107 -10.79 -0.27 30.46
CA ARG A 107 -11.88 -0.01 31.42
C ARG A 107 -13.27 -0.18 30.79
N LYS A 108 -13.46 0.26 29.54
CA LYS A 108 -14.72 0.06 28.81
C LYS A 108 -14.89 -1.39 28.41
N VAL A 109 -13.85 -2.03 27.86
CA VAL A 109 -13.89 -3.47 27.53
C VAL A 109 -14.29 -4.31 28.74
N LYS A 110 -13.66 -4.07 29.89
CA LYS A 110 -13.96 -4.74 31.17
C LYS A 110 -15.42 -4.52 31.60
N HIS A 111 -15.92 -3.28 31.50
CA HIS A 111 -17.30 -2.96 31.86
C HIS A 111 -18.31 -3.68 30.96
N TYR A 112 -18.07 -3.70 29.65
CA TYR A 112 -18.95 -4.40 28.72
C TYR A 112 -18.88 -5.92 28.84
N MET A 113 -17.69 -6.48 29.07
CA MET A 113 -17.54 -7.90 29.37
C MET A 113 -18.30 -8.29 30.63
N TYR A 114 -18.26 -7.45 31.68
CA TYR A 114 -19.04 -7.68 32.89
C TYR A 114 -20.55 -7.66 32.62
N GLN A 115 -21.05 -6.69 31.86
CA GLN A 115 -22.48 -6.63 31.48
C GLN A 115 -22.91 -7.86 30.66
N LEU A 116 -22.10 -8.30 29.70
CA LEU A 116 -22.37 -9.51 28.92
C LEU A 116 -22.39 -10.75 29.82
N LEU A 117 -21.40 -10.90 30.71
CA LEU A 117 -21.36 -12.03 31.65
C LEU A 117 -22.54 -12.02 32.62
N LYS A 118 -22.98 -10.85 33.09
CA LYS A 118 -24.19 -10.70 33.92
C LYS A 118 -25.46 -11.08 33.16
N SER A 119 -25.56 -10.71 31.88
CA SER A 119 -26.69 -11.10 31.04
C SER A 119 -26.74 -12.62 30.85
N VAL A 120 -25.58 -13.25 30.60
CA VAL A 120 -25.43 -14.71 30.48
C VAL A 120 -25.78 -15.42 31.79
N GLU A 121 -25.27 -14.94 32.94
CA GLU A 121 -25.59 -15.45 34.27
C GLU A 121 -27.10 -15.40 34.56
N HIS A 122 -27.73 -14.25 34.29
CA HIS A 122 -29.17 -14.08 34.48
C HIS A 122 -29.98 -15.03 33.59
N MET A 123 -29.58 -15.24 32.34
CA MET A 123 -30.25 -16.17 31.44
C MET A 123 -30.08 -17.63 31.90
N HIS A 124 -28.89 -18.04 32.36
CA HIS A 124 -28.66 -19.40 32.87
C HIS A 124 -29.48 -19.72 34.13
N ARG A 125 -29.81 -18.72 34.94
CA ARG A 125 -30.65 -18.91 36.13
C ARG A 125 -32.14 -19.06 35.82
N ASN A 126 -32.60 -18.60 34.65
CA ASN A 126 -34.03 -18.45 34.33
C ASN A 126 -34.52 -19.33 33.15
N VAL A 127 -33.71 -20.29 32.67
CA VAL A 127 -34.08 -21.14 31.51
C VAL A 127 -34.11 -22.63 31.91
N HIS A 128 -35.31 -23.22 31.97
CA HIS A 128 -35.53 -24.64 32.31
C HIS A 128 -35.58 -25.60 31.12
N THR A 129 -35.32 -25.17 29.88
CA THR A 129 -35.36 -26.06 28.69
C THR A 129 -34.24 -25.79 27.68
N ARG A 130 -33.72 -26.86 27.06
CA ARG A 130 -32.59 -26.84 26.10
C ARG A 130 -32.83 -25.99 24.84
N SER A 131 -34.08 -25.70 24.44
CA SER A 131 -34.35 -24.92 23.21
C SER A 131 -34.22 -23.41 23.40
N ALA A 132 -34.46 -22.92 24.62
CA ALA A 132 -34.35 -21.50 24.96
C ALA A 132 -32.89 -21.07 25.16
N THR A 133 -32.01 -21.98 25.61
CA THR A 133 -30.57 -21.77 25.71
C THR A 133 -29.95 -21.47 24.34
N SER A 134 -30.33 -22.21 23.30
CA SER A 134 -29.85 -21.98 21.92
C SER A 134 -30.28 -20.62 21.36
N ARG A 135 -31.50 -20.15 21.64
CA ARG A 135 -31.97 -18.80 21.23
C ARG A 135 -31.24 -17.68 21.98
N ALA A 136 -30.91 -17.90 23.25
CA ALA A 136 -30.13 -16.95 24.05
C ALA A 136 -28.69 -16.79 23.53
N TYR A 137 -28.00 -17.88 23.18
CA TYR A 137 -26.67 -17.81 22.55
C TYR A 137 -26.69 -17.04 21.22
N VAL A 138 -27.74 -17.24 20.40
CA VAL A 138 -27.92 -16.48 19.15
C VAL A 138 -28.09 -14.99 19.43
N CYS A 139 -28.84 -14.61 20.46
CA CYS A 139 -29.06 -13.20 20.81
C CYS A 139 -27.78 -12.54 21.36
N VAL A 140 -27.04 -13.23 22.24
CA VAL A 140 -25.72 -12.76 22.74
C VAL A 140 -24.70 -12.63 21.61
N PHE A 141 -24.66 -13.62 20.70
CA PHE A 141 -23.79 -13.55 19.52
C PHE A 141 -24.18 -12.39 18.60
N PHE A 142 -25.48 -12.13 18.41
CA PHE A 142 -25.96 -11.01 17.60
C PHE A 142 -25.63 -9.66 18.25
N CYS A 143 -25.82 -9.52 19.57
CA CYS A 143 -25.43 -8.32 20.33
C CYS A 143 -23.92 -8.10 20.32
N PHE A 144 -23.12 -9.16 20.48
CA PHE A 144 -21.66 -9.08 20.39
C PHE A 144 -21.21 -8.67 18.97
N THR A 145 -21.89 -9.18 17.94
CA THR A 145 -21.62 -8.81 16.54
C THR A 145 -22.02 -7.37 16.23
N LEU A 146 -23.19 -6.91 16.68
CA LEU A 146 -23.63 -5.51 16.55
C LEU A 146 -22.70 -4.57 17.30
N TYR A 147 -22.25 -4.99 18.48
CA TYR A 147 -21.34 -4.24 19.31
C TYR A 147 -19.94 -4.14 18.68
N LEU A 148 -19.36 -5.25 18.16
CA LEU A 148 -18.12 -5.19 17.38
C LEU A 148 -18.24 -4.28 16.15
N LYS A 149 -19.41 -4.26 15.48
CA LYS A 149 -19.71 -3.29 14.41
C LYS A 149 -19.77 -1.84 14.93
N PHE A 150 -20.41 -1.59 16.07
CA PHE A 150 -20.45 -0.27 16.72
C PHE A 150 -19.06 0.22 17.17
N LEU A 151 -18.18 -0.69 17.59
CA LEU A 151 -16.78 -0.38 17.91
C LEU A 151 -15.94 -0.08 16.67
N ALA A 152 -16.21 -0.76 15.55
CA ALA A 152 -15.63 -0.43 14.26
C ALA A 152 -16.07 0.96 13.76
N ASP A 153 -17.16 1.52 14.29
CA ASP A 153 -17.74 2.80 13.85
C ASP A 153 -17.05 4.04 14.47
N LYS A 154 -16.15 3.85 15.45
CA LYS A 154 -15.28 4.92 15.98
C LYS A 154 -13.96 5.06 15.19
N ARG A 155 -13.93 4.59 13.94
CA ARG A 155 -12.78 4.76 13.03
C ARG A 155 -12.62 6.24 12.71
N HIS A 156 -11.50 6.81 13.11
CA HIS A 156 -11.10 8.15 12.71
C HIS A 156 -10.45 8.09 11.33
N TYR A 157 -11.29 7.91 10.31
CA TYR A 157 -10.86 7.94 8.91
C TYR A 157 -10.05 9.20 8.62
N LEU A 158 -9.16 9.11 7.63
CA LEU A 158 -8.50 10.31 7.12
C LEU A 158 -9.56 11.18 6.42
N PRO A 159 -9.56 12.51 6.63
CA PRO A 159 -10.40 13.40 5.86
C PRO A 159 -10.15 13.17 4.36
N GLU A 160 -11.22 13.02 3.59
CA GLU A 160 -11.11 12.67 2.17
C GLU A 160 -10.32 13.72 1.38
N LYS A 161 -10.37 15.00 1.79
CA LYS A 161 -9.50 16.06 1.25
C LYS A 161 -8.01 15.75 1.38
N THR A 162 -7.59 15.16 2.50
CA THR A 162 -6.20 14.74 2.74
C THR A 162 -5.86 13.52 1.88
N VAL A 163 -6.75 12.53 1.82
CA VAL A 163 -6.57 11.34 0.97
C VAL A 163 -6.42 11.75 -0.49
N LYS A 164 -7.29 12.64 -0.97
CA LYS A 164 -7.25 13.20 -2.31
C LYS A 164 -5.91 13.88 -2.64
N LYS A 165 -5.32 14.63 -1.70
CA LYS A 165 -3.99 15.23 -1.87
C LYS A 165 -2.90 14.17 -2.02
N TYR A 166 -2.91 13.15 -1.17
CA TYR A 166 -1.93 12.06 -1.22
C TYR A 166 -2.07 11.24 -2.51
N MET A 167 -3.29 10.84 -2.87
CA MET A 167 -3.53 10.07 -4.07
C MET A 167 -3.15 10.82 -5.35
N LEU A 168 -3.40 12.14 -5.42
CA LEU A 168 -2.94 12.95 -6.54
C LEU A 168 -1.40 12.96 -6.66
N GLN A 169 -0.70 13.02 -5.53
CA GLN A 169 0.76 12.98 -5.48
C GLN A 169 1.32 11.61 -5.85
N LEU A 170 0.68 10.53 -5.40
CA LEU A 170 1.03 9.16 -5.74
C LEU A 170 0.80 8.87 -7.24
N CYS A 171 -0.32 9.33 -7.81
CA CYS A 171 -0.53 9.20 -9.25
C CYS A 171 0.53 9.98 -10.04
N LYS A 172 0.96 11.15 -9.57
CA LYS A 172 2.05 11.92 -10.21
C LYS A 172 3.40 11.21 -10.15
N SER A 173 3.75 10.62 -9.01
CA SER A 173 5.00 9.86 -8.90
C SER A 173 4.99 8.66 -9.84
N VAL A 174 3.89 7.92 -9.89
CA VAL A 174 3.75 6.74 -10.78
C VAL A 174 3.75 7.14 -12.27
N ASP A 175 3.04 8.21 -12.64
CA ASP A 175 3.09 8.76 -14.01
C ASP A 175 4.52 9.15 -14.43
N HIS A 176 5.27 9.79 -13.52
CA HIS A 176 6.67 10.15 -13.77
C HIS A 176 7.56 8.92 -13.95
N CYS A 177 7.39 7.87 -13.14
CA CYS A 177 8.07 6.59 -13.31
C CYS A 177 7.78 6.01 -14.71
N HIS A 178 6.50 5.89 -15.06
CA HIS A 178 6.06 5.25 -16.30
C HIS A 178 6.55 6.00 -17.55
N ARG A 179 6.49 7.34 -17.54
CA ARG A 179 7.03 8.17 -18.63
C ARG A 179 8.54 8.06 -18.80
N ASN A 180 9.26 7.76 -17.73
CA ASN A 180 10.70 7.50 -17.76
C ASN A 180 11.03 6.03 -18.02
N GLY A 181 10.05 5.21 -18.42
CA GLY A 181 10.26 3.81 -18.76
C GLY A 181 10.58 2.93 -17.56
N ILE A 182 10.17 3.33 -16.35
CA ILE A 182 10.34 2.56 -15.11
C ILE A 182 8.96 2.21 -14.56
N PHE A 183 8.77 0.96 -14.16
CA PHE A 183 7.62 0.55 -13.34
C PHE A 183 8.12 0.01 -11.99
N HIS A 184 7.41 0.39 -10.93
CA HIS A 184 7.88 0.32 -9.54
C HIS A 184 7.84 -1.10 -8.99
N ARG A 185 6.76 -1.84 -9.26
CA ARG A 185 6.53 -3.24 -8.86
C ARG A 185 6.43 -3.53 -7.36
N ASP A 186 6.45 -2.50 -6.52
CA ASP A 186 6.27 -2.66 -5.06
C ASP A 186 5.54 -1.45 -4.46
N VAL A 187 4.50 -0.95 -5.15
CA VAL A 187 3.68 0.15 -4.62
C VAL A 187 2.81 -0.40 -3.49
N LYS A 188 3.06 0.06 -2.27
CA LYS A 188 2.34 -0.33 -1.06
C LYS A 188 2.51 0.75 0.02
N PRO A 189 1.65 0.78 1.06
CA PRO A 189 1.68 1.81 2.11
C PRO A 189 3.05 1.99 2.79
N GLU A 190 3.84 0.92 2.93
CA GLU A 190 5.17 0.94 3.55
C GLU A 190 6.22 1.71 2.72
N ASN A 191 6.05 1.72 1.38
CA ASN A 191 6.97 2.35 0.44
C ASN A 191 6.54 3.77 0.03
N ILE A 192 5.50 4.30 0.66
CA ILE A 192 4.97 5.64 0.40
C ILE A 192 5.22 6.47 1.65
N LEU A 193 6.15 7.40 1.55
CA LEU A 193 6.60 8.24 2.65
C LEU A 193 5.88 9.58 2.67
N ILE A 194 5.64 10.11 3.86
CA ILE A 194 4.96 11.39 4.05
C ILE A 194 5.75 12.30 4.99
N ARG A 195 5.69 13.60 4.69
CA ARG A 195 6.15 14.69 5.56
C ARG A 195 5.14 15.81 5.41
N GLU A 196 4.41 16.10 6.47
CA GLU A 196 3.25 17.00 6.43
C GLU A 196 2.28 16.63 5.28
N ASP A 197 1.99 17.57 4.36
CA ASP A 197 1.12 17.38 3.19
C ASP A 197 1.85 16.78 1.97
N VAL A 198 3.16 16.49 2.06
CA VAL A 198 3.98 16.00 0.94
C VAL A 198 4.10 14.48 0.99
N LEU A 199 3.76 13.83 -0.13
CA LEU A 199 3.94 12.40 -0.33
C LEU A 199 5.07 12.12 -1.31
N LYS A 200 5.91 11.14 -1.00
CA LYS A 200 6.98 10.67 -1.88
C LYS A 200 7.02 9.14 -1.96
N LEU A 201 7.07 8.64 -3.19
CA LEU A 201 7.27 7.22 -3.47
C LEU A 201 8.76 6.85 -3.29
N ALA A 202 9.01 5.76 -2.59
CA ALA A 202 10.34 5.28 -2.22
C ALA A 202 10.50 3.78 -2.51
N ASP A 203 11.73 3.28 -2.33
CA ASP A 203 12.13 1.88 -2.49
C ASP A 203 11.99 1.30 -3.91
N PHE A 204 12.98 1.63 -4.74
CA PHE A 204 13.07 1.18 -6.13
C PHE A 204 13.85 -0.14 -6.28
N GLY A 205 14.07 -0.90 -5.21
CA GLY A 205 14.83 -2.17 -5.25
C GLY A 205 14.23 -3.21 -6.19
N SER A 206 12.90 -3.17 -6.36
CA SER A 206 12.13 -4.11 -7.19
C SER A 206 11.86 -3.62 -8.60
N CYS A 207 12.23 -2.37 -8.95
CA CYS A 207 11.81 -1.77 -10.20
C CYS A 207 12.41 -2.47 -11.44
N ARG A 208 11.78 -2.25 -12.60
CA ARG A 208 12.26 -2.74 -13.91
C ARG A 208 12.05 -1.70 -15.01
N SER A 209 12.82 -1.84 -16.08
CA SER A 209 12.66 -1.06 -17.31
C SER A 209 11.47 -1.59 -18.11
N VAL A 210 10.58 -0.72 -18.58
CA VAL A 210 9.45 -1.08 -19.47
C VAL A 210 9.94 -1.73 -20.78
N TYR A 211 11.18 -1.43 -21.19
CA TYR A 211 11.81 -1.97 -22.40
C TYR A 211 12.48 -3.33 -22.18
N SER A 212 12.50 -3.86 -20.95
CA SER A 212 13.12 -5.15 -20.69
C SER A 212 12.27 -6.30 -21.24
N LYS A 213 12.94 -7.31 -21.82
CA LYS A 213 12.30 -8.46 -22.46
C LYS A 213 11.57 -9.30 -21.41
N GLN A 214 10.30 -9.60 -21.66
CA GLN A 214 9.50 -10.54 -20.87
C GLN A 214 9.94 -11.99 -21.13
N PRO A 215 9.70 -12.94 -20.20
CA PRO A 215 8.98 -12.79 -18.92
C PRO A 215 9.83 -12.14 -17.83
N TYR A 216 9.19 -11.41 -16.93
CA TYR A 216 9.85 -10.82 -15.79
C TYR A 216 9.99 -11.83 -14.64
N THR A 217 11.13 -11.76 -13.92
CA THR A 217 11.36 -12.56 -12.69
C THR A 217 10.17 -12.48 -11.75
N GLU A 218 9.94 -13.58 -11.02
CA GLU A 218 8.82 -13.75 -10.08
C GLU A 218 8.59 -12.49 -9.24
N TYR A 219 7.31 -12.16 -9.04
CA TYR A 219 6.94 -10.98 -8.29
C TYR A 219 7.25 -11.19 -6.80
N ILE A 220 8.30 -10.55 -6.30
CA ILE A 220 8.75 -10.66 -4.90
C ILE A 220 8.31 -9.40 -4.15
N SER A 221 7.02 -9.32 -3.83
CA SER A 221 6.46 -8.23 -3.00
C SER A 221 5.17 -8.68 -2.29
N THR A 222 4.68 -7.90 -1.33
CA THR A 222 3.47 -8.16 -0.55
C THR A 222 2.30 -8.47 -1.48
N ARG A 223 1.68 -9.63 -1.27
CA ARG A 223 0.68 -10.20 -2.18
C ARG A 223 -0.58 -9.35 -2.34
N TRP A 224 -0.96 -8.62 -1.30
CA TRP A 224 -2.22 -7.88 -1.22
C TRP A 224 -2.38 -6.77 -2.29
N TYR A 225 -1.26 -6.31 -2.85
CA TYR A 225 -1.23 -5.25 -3.87
C TYR A 225 -0.92 -5.78 -5.27
N ARG A 226 -0.82 -7.10 -5.46
CA ARG A 226 -0.53 -7.73 -6.77
C ARG A 226 -1.75 -7.65 -7.68
N ALA A 227 -1.52 -7.23 -8.91
CA ALA A 227 -2.52 -7.25 -9.97
C ALA A 227 -2.84 -8.69 -10.42
N PRO A 228 -4.04 -8.98 -10.96
CA PRO A 228 -4.44 -10.30 -11.41
C PRO A 228 -3.45 -10.89 -12.43
N GLU A 229 -2.92 -10.10 -13.34
CA GLU A 229 -1.93 -10.55 -14.32
C GLU A 229 -0.61 -11.00 -13.66
N CYS A 230 -0.22 -10.44 -12.52
CA CYS A 230 0.96 -10.91 -11.78
C CYS A 230 0.74 -12.26 -11.08
N LEU A 231 -0.52 -12.66 -10.88
CA LEU A 231 -0.92 -13.92 -10.23
C LEU A 231 -1.31 -14.99 -11.25
N LEU A 232 -1.80 -14.59 -12.40
CA LEU A 232 -2.38 -15.49 -13.41
C LEU A 232 -1.45 -15.72 -14.61
N THR A 233 -0.35 -14.97 -14.73
CA THR A 233 0.63 -15.11 -15.82
C THR A 233 2.00 -15.56 -15.35
N ASP A 234 2.79 -16.15 -16.26
CA ASP A 234 4.19 -16.50 -16.00
C ASP A 234 5.14 -15.33 -16.33
N GLY A 235 4.92 -14.18 -15.69
CA GLY A 235 5.80 -13.01 -15.87
C GLY A 235 5.42 -12.08 -17.03
N TYR A 236 4.21 -12.23 -17.59
CA TYR A 236 3.67 -11.41 -18.68
C TYR A 236 2.75 -10.32 -18.12
N TYR A 237 3.34 -9.19 -17.76
CA TYR A 237 2.61 -8.02 -17.23
C TYR A 237 3.28 -6.72 -17.68
N THR A 238 2.56 -5.60 -17.54
CA THR A 238 3.03 -4.27 -17.98
C THR A 238 3.08 -3.30 -16.80
N TYR A 239 3.53 -2.06 -17.04
CA TYR A 239 3.53 -1.00 -16.03
C TYR A 239 2.14 -0.70 -15.42
N LYS A 240 1.05 -1.13 -16.08
CA LYS A 240 -0.33 -1.02 -15.58
C LYS A 240 -0.56 -1.79 -14.27
N MET A 241 0.31 -2.75 -13.92
CA MET A 241 0.24 -3.44 -12.62
C MET A 241 0.46 -2.48 -11.43
N ASP A 242 1.27 -1.43 -11.59
CA ASP A 242 1.45 -0.42 -10.53
C ASP A 242 0.13 0.32 -10.25
N ILE A 243 -0.72 0.50 -11.27
CA ILE A 243 -2.00 1.20 -11.12
C ILE A 243 -2.97 0.38 -10.27
N TRP A 244 -2.98 -0.95 -10.43
CA TRP A 244 -3.73 -1.83 -9.55
C TRP A 244 -3.30 -1.67 -8.10
N SER A 245 -1.99 -1.68 -7.85
CA SER A 245 -1.43 -1.47 -6.52
C SER A 245 -1.81 -0.10 -5.94
N VAL A 246 -1.82 0.96 -6.76
CA VAL A 246 -2.34 2.29 -6.37
C VAL A 246 -3.81 2.23 -5.98
N GLY A 247 -4.65 1.48 -6.70
CA GLY A 247 -6.06 1.27 -6.36
C GLY A 247 -6.24 0.57 -5.01
N CYS A 248 -5.45 -0.48 -4.75
CA CYS A 248 -5.43 -1.15 -3.43
C CYS A 248 -5.02 -0.19 -2.30
N VAL A 249 -3.96 0.61 -2.51
CA VAL A 249 -3.51 1.62 -1.54
C VAL A 249 -4.60 2.68 -1.31
N PHE A 250 -5.26 3.13 -2.38
CA PHE A 250 -6.32 4.13 -2.27
C PHE A 250 -7.46 3.63 -1.39
N PHE A 251 -7.94 2.42 -1.65
CA PHE A 251 -8.95 1.78 -0.81
C PHE A 251 -8.48 1.66 0.65
N GLU A 252 -7.26 1.20 0.87
CA GLU A 252 -6.75 0.95 2.23
C GLU A 252 -6.57 2.23 3.05
N ILE A 253 -6.21 3.35 2.42
CA ILE A 253 -6.18 4.66 3.09
C ILE A 253 -7.60 5.09 3.51
N LEU A 254 -8.62 4.83 2.68
CA LEU A 254 -10.01 5.20 2.96
C LEU A 254 -10.70 4.27 3.97
N SER A 255 -10.38 2.98 3.96
CA SER A 255 -11.03 1.95 4.79
C SER A 255 -10.24 1.58 6.05
N LEU A 256 -8.96 1.96 6.11
CA LEU A 256 -7.95 1.55 7.10
C LEU A 256 -7.66 0.04 7.10
N HIS A 257 -8.08 -0.70 6.06
CA HIS A 257 -7.87 -2.14 5.92
C HIS A 257 -7.50 -2.51 4.47
N PRO A 258 -6.66 -3.54 4.26
CA PRO A 258 -6.28 -3.97 2.91
C PRO A 258 -7.50 -4.42 2.11
N LEU A 259 -7.52 -4.09 0.81
CA LEU A 259 -8.60 -4.46 -0.11
C LEU A 259 -8.68 -5.97 -0.34
N PHE A 260 -7.53 -6.61 -0.60
CA PHE A 260 -7.45 -8.03 -0.92
C PHE A 260 -6.40 -8.75 -0.04
N PRO A 261 -6.73 -9.08 1.23
CA PRO A 261 -5.78 -9.69 2.15
C PRO A 261 -5.67 -11.22 1.97
N GLY A 262 -5.12 -11.69 0.85
CA GLY A 262 -4.92 -13.12 0.58
C GLY A 262 -3.71 -13.71 1.31
N SER A 263 -3.86 -14.92 1.84
CA SER A 263 -2.83 -15.69 2.54
C SER A 263 -1.83 -16.38 1.58
N ASN A 264 -2.29 -16.80 0.40
CA ASN A 264 -1.51 -17.42 -0.67
C ASN A 264 -2.03 -16.96 -2.06
N GLU A 265 -1.44 -17.41 -3.17
CA GLU A 265 -1.83 -16.94 -4.52
C GLU A 265 -3.28 -17.28 -4.88
N VAL A 266 -3.72 -18.49 -4.55
CA VAL A 266 -5.09 -18.96 -4.83
C VAL A 266 -6.10 -18.18 -3.99
N ASP A 267 -5.82 -18.00 -2.70
CA ASP A 267 -6.65 -17.21 -1.80
C ASP A 267 -6.67 -15.73 -2.22
N GLN A 268 -5.55 -15.17 -2.69
CA GLN A 268 -5.51 -13.80 -3.21
C GLN A 268 -6.46 -13.62 -4.40
N ILE A 269 -6.46 -14.55 -5.36
CA ILE A 269 -7.39 -14.50 -6.50
C ILE A 269 -8.84 -14.62 -6.01
N ALA A 270 -9.11 -15.53 -5.07
CA ALA A 270 -10.44 -15.67 -4.47
C ALA A 270 -10.91 -14.37 -3.80
N LYS A 271 -10.05 -13.68 -3.03
CA LYS A 271 -10.37 -12.37 -2.43
C LYS A 271 -10.66 -11.30 -3.47
N ILE A 272 -9.96 -11.30 -4.59
CA ILE A 272 -10.26 -10.37 -5.69
C ILE A 272 -11.66 -10.68 -6.25
N HIS A 273 -11.98 -11.96 -6.51
CA HIS A 273 -13.28 -12.38 -7.05
C HIS A 273 -14.43 -12.12 -6.07
N ASP A 274 -14.21 -12.22 -4.76
CA ASP A 274 -15.21 -11.93 -3.73
C ASP A 274 -15.72 -10.48 -3.80
N ILE A 275 -14.86 -9.54 -4.19
CA ILE A 275 -15.19 -8.11 -4.22
C ILE A 275 -15.53 -7.66 -5.64
N MET A 276 -14.66 -7.96 -6.61
CA MET A 276 -14.78 -7.50 -8.00
C MET A 276 -15.70 -8.38 -8.85
N GLY A 277 -15.95 -9.62 -8.42
CA GLY A 277 -16.60 -10.65 -9.23
C GLY A 277 -15.59 -11.39 -10.11
N THR A 278 -15.99 -12.57 -10.60
CA THR A 278 -15.19 -13.30 -11.59
C THR A 278 -15.25 -12.54 -12.92
N PRO A 279 -14.12 -12.25 -13.59
CA PRO A 279 -14.15 -11.54 -14.86
C PRO A 279 -14.70 -12.42 -15.98
N ASP A 280 -15.08 -11.77 -17.09
CA ASP A 280 -15.53 -12.46 -18.30
C ASP A 280 -14.48 -13.44 -18.82
N SER A 281 -14.94 -14.50 -19.48
CA SER A 281 -14.07 -15.54 -20.04
C SER A 281 -13.02 -14.97 -21.00
N SER A 282 -13.37 -13.95 -21.79
CA SER A 282 -12.44 -13.27 -22.71
C SER A 282 -11.23 -12.66 -22.00
N VAL A 283 -11.43 -12.04 -20.83
CA VAL A 283 -10.36 -11.47 -20.01
C VAL A 283 -9.54 -12.58 -19.36
N LEU A 284 -10.20 -13.63 -18.85
CA LEU A 284 -9.50 -14.80 -18.31
C LEU A 284 -8.63 -15.48 -19.37
N ASP A 285 -9.12 -15.61 -20.60
CA ASP A 285 -8.41 -16.28 -21.68
C ASP A 285 -7.18 -15.48 -22.12
N LYS A 286 -7.23 -14.14 -22.08
CA LYS A 286 -6.03 -13.28 -22.24
C LYS A 286 -4.98 -13.59 -21.18
N LEU A 287 -5.38 -13.78 -19.93
CA LEU A 287 -4.46 -14.03 -18.81
C LEU A 287 -3.95 -15.49 -18.78
N LYS A 288 -4.81 -16.48 -19.08
CA LYS A 288 -4.51 -17.93 -19.05
C LYS A 288 -3.48 -18.38 -20.06
N LYS A 289 -3.43 -17.76 -21.25
CA LYS A 289 -2.51 -18.12 -22.35
C LYS A 289 -1.03 -18.15 -21.94
N SER A 290 -0.68 -17.55 -20.80
CA SER A 290 0.69 -17.32 -20.37
C SER A 290 1.21 -18.27 -19.28
N ARG A 291 0.36 -19.06 -18.58
CA ARG A 291 0.79 -19.85 -17.41
C ARG A 291 0.52 -21.36 -17.51
N GLY A 292 -0.05 -21.85 -18.63
CA GLY A 292 -0.30 -23.28 -18.86
C GLY A 292 -1.23 -23.98 -17.85
N MET A 293 -1.79 -23.23 -16.88
CA MET A 293 -2.71 -23.73 -15.86
C MET A 293 -4.16 -23.52 -16.28
N ASN A 294 -4.94 -24.61 -16.29
CA ASN A 294 -6.38 -24.57 -16.48
C ASN A 294 -7.09 -24.13 -15.20
N PHE A 295 -7.03 -22.84 -14.87
CA PHE A 295 -7.86 -22.29 -13.80
C PHE A 295 -9.33 -22.25 -14.26
N ASN A 296 -10.18 -23.07 -13.64
CA ASN A 296 -11.63 -22.99 -13.80
C ASN A 296 -12.24 -22.31 -12.58
N PHE A 297 -12.37 -20.99 -12.63
CA PHE A 297 -12.99 -20.24 -11.54
C PHE A 297 -14.52 -20.25 -11.70
N PRO A 298 -15.28 -20.56 -10.63
CA PRO A 298 -16.73 -20.45 -10.69
C PRO A 298 -17.13 -18.98 -10.95
N GLN A 299 -18.15 -18.78 -11.79
CA GLN A 299 -18.70 -17.46 -12.01
C GLN A 299 -19.35 -16.96 -10.72
N LYS A 300 -18.96 -15.75 -10.30
CA LYS A 300 -19.40 -15.15 -9.05
C LYS A 300 -19.62 -13.65 -9.24
N LYS A 301 -20.76 -13.16 -8.75
CA LYS A 301 -21.02 -11.73 -8.62
C LYS A 301 -20.23 -11.18 -7.42
N GLY A 302 -19.44 -10.14 -7.67
CA GLY A 302 -18.69 -9.43 -6.63
C GLY A 302 -19.61 -8.74 -5.63
N THR A 303 -19.11 -8.56 -4.40
CA THR A 303 -19.81 -7.80 -3.35
C THR A 303 -19.82 -6.29 -3.60
N GLY A 304 -18.87 -5.78 -4.39
CA GLY A 304 -18.68 -4.37 -4.70
C GLY A 304 -17.92 -3.58 -3.63
N ILE A 305 -17.23 -2.52 -4.06
CA ILE A 305 -16.42 -1.62 -3.21
C ILE A 305 -17.30 -0.60 -2.47
N GLU A 306 -18.44 -0.23 -3.04
CA GLU A 306 -19.38 0.78 -2.54
C GLU A 306 -19.83 0.45 -1.11
N ARG A 307 -20.12 -0.83 -0.86
CA ARG A 307 -20.57 -1.33 0.45
C ARG A 307 -19.47 -1.25 1.51
N LEU A 308 -18.21 -1.22 1.10
CA LEU A 308 -17.04 -1.17 1.98
C LEU A 308 -16.62 0.28 2.29
N LEU A 309 -17.07 1.26 1.48
CA LEU A 309 -16.75 2.68 1.60
C LEU A 309 -18.00 3.57 1.60
N PRO A 310 -19.01 3.33 2.48
CA PRO A 310 -20.26 4.09 2.47
C PRO A 310 -20.09 5.58 2.81
N HIS A 311 -18.95 5.97 3.39
CA HIS A 311 -18.61 7.34 3.77
C HIS A 311 -17.85 8.13 2.68
N CYS A 312 -17.51 7.50 1.56
CA CYS A 312 -16.69 8.10 0.50
C CYS A 312 -17.55 8.63 -0.65
N THR A 313 -17.02 9.59 -1.40
CA THR A 313 -17.68 10.07 -2.62
C THR A 313 -17.74 9.01 -3.71
N GLN A 314 -18.74 9.10 -4.59
CA GLN A 314 -18.89 8.21 -5.73
C GLN A 314 -17.67 8.30 -6.66
N GLU A 315 -17.10 9.51 -6.85
CA GLU A 315 -15.92 9.71 -7.68
C GLU A 315 -14.66 9.03 -7.11
N ALA A 316 -14.56 8.86 -5.79
CA ALA A 316 -13.49 8.09 -5.18
C ALA A 316 -13.62 6.60 -5.54
N ILE A 317 -14.83 6.06 -5.39
CA ILE A 317 -15.14 4.65 -5.64
C ILE A 317 -14.94 4.31 -7.12
N GLU A 318 -15.46 5.16 -8.02
CA GLU A 318 -15.27 5.02 -9.48
C GLU A 318 -13.80 4.98 -9.87
N LEU A 319 -12.98 5.86 -9.29
CA LEU A 319 -11.55 5.88 -9.58
C LEU A 319 -10.85 4.60 -9.08
N ILE A 320 -11.26 4.04 -7.93
CA ILE A 320 -10.74 2.76 -7.44
C ILE A 320 -11.08 1.63 -8.43
N TYR A 321 -12.32 1.56 -8.95
CA TYR A 321 -12.68 0.55 -9.95
C TYR A 321 -11.87 0.70 -11.25
N GLN A 322 -11.68 1.93 -11.73
CA GLN A 322 -10.85 2.19 -12.91
C GLN A 322 -9.39 1.78 -12.71
N MET A 323 -8.86 1.92 -11.48
CA MET A 323 -7.52 1.45 -11.11
C MET A 323 -7.45 -0.07 -10.94
N CYS A 324 -8.51 -0.69 -10.42
CA CYS A 324 -8.63 -2.13 -10.18
C CYS A 324 -9.38 -2.86 -11.30
N THR A 325 -9.31 -2.35 -12.54
CA THR A 325 -9.87 -3.04 -13.71
C THR A 325 -9.02 -4.28 -14.04
N TYR A 326 -9.68 -5.42 -14.30
CA TYR A 326 -9.00 -6.69 -14.56
C TYR A 326 -8.10 -6.65 -15.77
N ASP A 327 -8.64 -6.24 -16.93
CA ASP A 327 -7.88 -6.14 -18.18
C ASP A 327 -6.87 -4.98 -18.07
N PRO A 328 -5.55 -5.25 -18.11
CA PRO A 328 -4.54 -4.20 -18.03
C PRO A 328 -4.65 -3.18 -19.17
N ASP A 329 -5.20 -3.54 -20.32
CA ASP A 329 -5.33 -2.64 -21.47
C ASP A 329 -6.40 -1.56 -21.19
N GLU A 330 -7.53 -1.98 -20.62
CA GLU A 330 -8.65 -1.11 -20.22
C GLU A 330 -8.41 -0.36 -18.90
N ARG A 331 -7.49 -0.84 -18.07
CA ARG A 331 -7.12 -0.21 -16.80
C ARG A 331 -6.60 1.21 -17.02
N ILE A 332 -7.10 2.17 -16.24
CA ILE A 332 -6.71 3.58 -16.35
C ILE A 332 -5.18 3.76 -16.21
N THR A 333 -4.59 4.70 -16.94
CA THR A 333 -3.19 5.09 -16.71
C THR A 333 -3.06 6.10 -15.58
N ALA A 334 -1.89 6.22 -14.95
CA ALA A 334 -1.63 7.29 -13.98
C ALA A 334 -1.88 8.68 -14.59
N LYS A 335 -1.47 8.88 -15.85
CA LYS A 335 -1.70 10.09 -16.63
C LYS A 335 -3.19 10.46 -16.74
N GLN A 336 -4.06 9.47 -16.95
CA GLN A 336 -5.51 9.67 -16.99
C GLN A 336 -6.09 9.88 -15.57
N ALA A 337 -5.65 9.10 -14.58
CA ALA A 337 -6.11 9.19 -13.20
C ALA A 337 -5.90 10.60 -12.60
N ILE A 338 -4.76 11.24 -12.87
CA ILE A 338 -4.49 12.64 -12.43
C ILE A 338 -5.55 13.64 -12.92
N ARG A 339 -6.20 13.35 -14.06
CA ARG A 339 -7.26 14.18 -14.67
C ARG A 339 -8.67 13.79 -14.23
N HIS A 340 -8.83 12.71 -13.46
CA HIS A 340 -10.13 12.22 -12.99
C HIS A 340 -10.93 13.33 -12.26
N PRO A 341 -12.27 13.36 -12.36
CA PRO A 341 -13.13 14.32 -11.64
C PRO A 341 -12.86 14.38 -10.13
N TYR A 342 -12.49 13.25 -9.52
CA TYR A 342 -12.12 13.17 -8.11
C TYR A 342 -11.11 14.25 -7.66
N PHE A 343 -10.16 14.64 -8.53
CA PHE A 343 -9.13 15.64 -8.24
C PHE A 343 -9.43 17.06 -8.76
N LYS A 344 -10.64 17.34 -9.26
CA LYS A 344 -11.00 18.60 -9.95
C LYS A 344 -10.75 19.85 -9.09
N ASP A 345 -11.17 19.82 -7.84
CA ASP A 345 -11.00 20.88 -6.84
C ASP A 345 -9.52 21.22 -6.55
N LEU A 346 -8.67 20.19 -6.46
CA LEU A 346 -7.23 20.38 -6.25
C LEU A 346 -6.53 20.98 -7.47
N ARG A 347 -7.01 20.69 -8.70
CA ARG A 347 -6.48 21.29 -9.93
C ARG A 347 -6.87 22.76 -10.06
N ALA A 348 -8.13 23.09 -9.76
CA ALA A 348 -8.61 24.48 -9.79
C ALA A 348 -7.83 25.39 -8.81
N THR A 349 -7.55 24.89 -7.61
CA THR A 349 -6.80 25.63 -6.57
C THR A 349 -5.35 25.93 -6.97
N LYS A 350 -4.73 25.12 -7.84
CA LYS A 350 -3.37 25.39 -8.33
C LYS A 350 -3.33 26.46 -9.42
N GLN A 351 -4.35 26.50 -10.28
CA GLN A 351 -4.44 27.49 -11.35
C GLN A 351 -4.68 28.90 -10.81
N SER A 352 -5.41 29.04 -9.70
CA SER A 352 -5.63 30.34 -9.05
C SER A 352 -4.43 30.87 -8.26
N LYS A 353 -3.44 30.03 -7.94
CA LYS A 353 -2.19 30.45 -7.27
C LYS A 353 -1.05 30.78 -8.26
N GLN A 354 -1.27 30.52 -9.55
CA GLN A 354 -0.32 30.78 -10.63
C GLN A 354 -0.73 31.97 -11.51
N ARG A 355 -1.90 32.54 -11.25
CA ARG A 355 -2.35 33.85 -11.73
C ARG A 355 -2.17 34.83 -10.58
#